data_AF-A0A7S0UF93-F1
#
_entry.id   AF-A0A7S0UF93-F1
#
_cell.length_a   1.000
_cell.length_b   1.000
_cell.length_c   1.000
_cell.angle_alpha   90.00
_cell.angle_beta   90.00
_cell.angle_gamma   90.00
#
_symmetry.space_group_name_H-M   'P 1'
#
loop_
_entity.id
_entity.type
_entity.pdbx_description
1 polymer ?
#
loop_
_entity_poly.entity_id
_entity_poly.type
_entity_poly.pdbx_seq_one_letter_code
_entity_poly.pdbx_strand_id
1 'polypeptide(L)'
;KWSLTKVSVLCYRDDSADAQSTRSLLLSVSLAQPSAPPPQPVIVGWEANARGKMGPRRVDLTPFLDPTRRAVESADLNLNLMKWRFLPDLDTERLSSMHCVLLGSGTLGCNVARCLLSWGCRNITFLDYGKVSFSNPTRQWLFEFEDCTDPENPTEGRPKAATAASRLSRIVPNVKSKGVHVPIPMPGHPVGEASEARVRGEVGELEALIDSADAVFLLTDSRESRWLPTLMCAAKGKPCINVALGFDTF
;
A
#
# COMPACT_ATOMS: atom_id res chain seq x y z
N LYS A 1 -46.57 25.52 -48.78
CA LYS A 1 -47.33 24.61 -49.66
C LYS A 1 -47.87 23.36 -48.96
N TRP A 2 -47.75 23.24 -47.64
CA TRP A 2 -48.65 22.42 -46.82
C TRP A 2 -48.96 23.23 -45.57
N SER A 3 -50.11 23.89 -45.53
CA SER A 3 -50.55 24.73 -44.41
C SER A 3 -51.14 23.84 -43.32
N LEU A 4 -50.31 22.99 -42.71
CA LEU A 4 -50.72 22.09 -41.62
C LEU A 4 -51.01 22.92 -40.37
N THR A 5 -52.30 23.07 -40.05
CA THR A 5 -52.78 23.77 -38.86
C THR A 5 -53.09 22.82 -37.71
N LYS A 6 -53.41 21.56 -38.02
CA LYS A 6 -53.68 20.49 -37.04
C LYS A 6 -52.96 19.20 -37.45
N VAL A 7 -52.33 18.54 -36.49
CA VAL A 7 -51.60 17.27 -36.66
C VAL A 7 -51.93 16.32 -35.52
N SER A 8 -52.13 15.05 -35.83
CA SER A 8 -52.21 13.99 -34.82
C SER A 8 -50.82 13.41 -34.56
N VAL A 9 -50.36 13.45 -33.31
CA VAL A 9 -49.04 12.98 -32.87
C VAL A 9 -49.23 11.78 -31.96
N LEU A 10 -48.70 10.63 -32.36
CA LEU A 10 -48.66 9.42 -31.54
C LEU A 10 -47.36 9.41 -30.70
N CYS A 11 -47.48 9.58 -29.39
CA CYS A 11 -46.39 9.38 -28.43
C CYS A 11 -46.34 7.91 -28.03
N TYR A 12 -45.64 7.11 -28.83
CA TYR A 12 -45.47 5.69 -28.59
C TYR A 12 -44.54 5.43 -27.41
N ARG A 13 -44.96 4.54 -26.50
CA ARG A 13 -44.15 4.01 -25.40
C ARG A 13 -44.24 2.50 -25.45
N ASP A 14 -43.08 1.85 -25.52
CA ASP A 14 -42.97 0.40 -25.51
C ASP A 14 -42.80 -0.06 -24.06
N ASP A 15 -43.78 -0.79 -23.54
CA ASP A 15 -43.74 -1.38 -22.20
C ASP A 15 -43.90 -2.90 -22.37
N SER A 16 -42.78 -3.57 -22.64
CA SER A 16 -42.73 -4.99 -23.05
C SER A 16 -43.13 -5.97 -21.94
N ALA A 17 -43.33 -5.48 -20.71
CA ALA A 17 -43.68 -6.30 -19.55
C ALA A 17 -45.20 -6.42 -19.32
N ASP A 18 -46.03 -5.54 -19.90
CA ASP A 18 -47.49 -5.55 -19.69
C ASP A 18 -48.23 -5.16 -20.97
N ALA A 19 -48.48 -6.15 -21.84
CA ALA A 19 -49.11 -5.96 -23.15
C ALA A 19 -50.55 -5.39 -23.09
N GLN A 20 -51.17 -5.34 -21.90
CA GLN A 20 -52.53 -4.83 -21.70
C GLN A 20 -52.55 -3.36 -21.25
N SER A 21 -51.41 -2.77 -20.88
CA SER A 21 -51.30 -1.38 -20.43
C SER A 21 -50.61 -0.50 -21.48
N THR A 22 -51.29 -0.17 -22.57
CA THR A 22 -50.73 0.78 -23.55
C THR A 22 -50.75 2.21 -22.99
N ARG A 23 -49.66 2.63 -22.35
CA ARG A 23 -49.41 4.03 -21.89
C ARG A 23 -49.09 5.00 -23.03
N SER A 24 -49.30 4.57 -24.28
CA SER A 24 -49.09 5.39 -25.47
C SER A 24 -50.21 6.43 -25.58
N LEU A 25 -49.86 7.64 -26.00
CA LEU A 25 -50.79 8.77 -26.05
C LEU A 25 -50.97 9.24 -27.50
N LEU A 26 -52.21 9.48 -27.92
CA LEU A 26 -52.49 10.17 -29.19
C LEU A 26 -52.90 11.61 -28.88
N LEU A 27 -52.09 12.56 -29.32
CA LEU A 27 -52.29 13.99 -29.08
C LEU A 27 -52.73 14.68 -30.38
N SER A 28 -53.75 15.54 -30.31
CA SER A 28 -54.09 16.44 -31.42
C SER A 28 -53.44 17.81 -31.17
N VAL A 29 -52.42 18.12 -31.94
CA VAL A 29 -51.61 19.34 -31.79
C VAL A 29 -52.02 20.37 -32.84
N SER A 30 -52.24 21.62 -32.41
CA SER A 30 -52.48 22.75 -33.31
C SER A 30 -51.21 23.58 -33.42
N LEU A 31 -50.71 23.78 -34.64
CA LEU A 31 -49.48 24.53 -34.89
C LEU A 31 -49.79 26.02 -35.03
N ALA A 32 -49.03 26.86 -34.31
CA ALA A 32 -49.15 28.31 -34.40
C ALA A 32 -48.68 28.82 -35.77
N GLN A 33 -49.27 29.93 -36.25
CA GLN A 33 -48.83 30.56 -37.49
C GLN A 33 -47.44 31.21 -37.29
N PRO A 34 -46.55 31.15 -38.29
CA PRO A 34 -45.21 31.71 -38.17
C PRO A 34 -45.27 33.25 -38.02
N SER A 35 -44.76 33.76 -36.90
CA SER A 35 -44.57 35.19 -36.67
C SER A 35 -43.26 35.68 -37.32
N ALA A 36 -43.26 36.90 -37.87
CA ALA A 36 -42.05 37.57 -38.36
C ALA A 36 -41.60 38.65 -37.35
N PRO A 37 -40.35 38.64 -36.85
CA PRO A 37 -39.26 37.70 -37.15
C PRO A 37 -39.44 36.33 -36.47
N PRO A 38 -38.82 35.25 -36.99
CA PRO A 38 -38.90 33.93 -36.40
C PRO A 38 -38.24 33.92 -35.01
N PRO A 39 -38.88 33.33 -33.98
CA PRO A 39 -38.29 33.22 -32.65
C PRO A 39 -37.04 32.34 -32.70
N GLN A 40 -36.01 32.71 -31.92
CA GLN A 40 -34.82 31.88 -31.76
C GLN A 40 -35.21 30.53 -31.09
N PRO A 41 -34.65 29.40 -31.55
CA PRO A 41 -34.96 28.10 -30.97
C PRO A 41 -34.44 28.02 -29.53
N VAL A 42 -35.30 27.62 -28.60
CA VAL A 42 -34.90 27.37 -27.21
C VAL A 42 -34.21 26.01 -27.14
N ILE A 43 -32.94 25.99 -26.73
CA ILE A 43 -32.16 24.76 -26.57
C ILE A 43 -32.39 24.24 -25.15
N VAL A 44 -32.93 23.02 -25.04
CA VAL A 44 -33.17 22.29 -23.79
C VAL A 44 -32.64 20.85 -23.92
N GLY A 45 -32.56 20.11 -22.81
CA GLY A 45 -32.15 18.70 -22.83
C GLY A 45 -31.01 18.33 -21.89
N TRP A 46 -30.49 19.28 -21.10
CA TRP A 46 -29.56 18.95 -20.02
C TRP A 46 -30.22 18.03 -19.01
N GLU A 47 -29.57 16.91 -18.70
CA GLU A 47 -30.03 16.00 -17.66
C GLU A 47 -29.78 16.62 -16.28
N ALA A 48 -30.77 16.55 -15.39
CA ALA A 48 -30.59 16.96 -14.01
C ALA A 48 -29.62 16.01 -13.28
N ASN A 49 -28.74 16.56 -12.44
CA ASN A 49 -27.93 15.75 -11.54
C ASN A 49 -28.79 15.12 -10.43
N ALA A 50 -28.18 14.27 -9.59
CA ALA A 50 -28.88 13.61 -8.48
C ALA A 50 -29.55 14.57 -7.47
N ARG A 51 -29.19 15.86 -7.47
CA ARG A 51 -29.81 16.92 -6.65
C ARG A 51 -30.92 17.68 -7.38
N GLY A 52 -31.35 17.20 -8.55
CA GLY A 52 -32.37 17.85 -9.38
C GLY A 52 -31.91 19.16 -10.03
N LYS A 53 -30.61 19.49 -9.99
CA LYS A 53 -30.07 20.72 -10.60
C LYS A 53 -29.47 20.42 -11.97
N MET A 54 -29.62 21.36 -12.91
CA MET A 54 -28.96 21.31 -14.21
C MET A 54 -27.46 21.58 -14.02
N GLY A 55 -26.65 20.54 -14.01
CA GLY A 55 -25.21 20.63 -13.78
C GLY A 55 -24.51 19.30 -13.99
N PRO A 56 -23.17 19.32 -14.10
CA PRO A 56 -22.39 18.13 -14.40
C PRO A 56 -22.52 17.06 -13.31
N ARG A 57 -22.43 15.79 -13.70
CA ARG A 57 -22.27 14.65 -12.79
C ARG A 57 -20.79 14.32 -12.65
N ARG A 58 -20.33 14.16 -11.40
CA ARG A 58 -18.97 13.74 -11.09
C ARG A 58 -19.03 12.39 -10.40
N VAL A 59 -18.21 11.44 -10.86
CA VAL A 59 -18.07 10.10 -10.29
C VAL A 59 -16.60 9.85 -10.02
N ASP A 60 -16.28 9.29 -8.86
CA ASP A 60 -14.93 8.83 -8.54
C ASP A 60 -14.76 7.38 -9.01
N LEU A 61 -13.94 7.18 -10.04
CA LEU A 61 -13.63 5.86 -10.58
C LEU A 61 -12.30 5.31 -10.05
N THR A 62 -11.61 6.03 -9.17
CA THR A 62 -10.34 5.60 -8.56
C THR A 62 -10.41 4.19 -7.97
N PRO A 63 -11.45 3.80 -7.21
CA PRO A 63 -11.54 2.44 -6.66
C PRO A 63 -11.52 1.33 -7.73
N PHE A 64 -11.98 1.63 -8.94
CA PHE A 64 -12.14 0.63 -10.00
C PHE A 64 -11.06 0.70 -11.08
N LEU A 65 -10.43 1.88 -11.25
CA LEU A 65 -9.50 2.13 -12.36
C LEU A 65 -8.06 2.35 -11.91
N ASP A 66 -7.80 2.68 -10.64
CA ASP A 66 -6.43 2.82 -10.14
C ASP A 66 -5.79 1.44 -9.95
N PRO A 67 -4.76 1.08 -10.74
CA PRO A 67 -4.09 -0.22 -10.62
C PRO A 67 -3.43 -0.42 -9.25
N THR A 68 -2.96 0.66 -8.63
CA THR A 68 -2.30 0.62 -7.32
C THR A 68 -3.29 0.20 -6.25
N ARG A 69 -4.44 0.87 -6.22
CA ARG A 69 -5.51 0.57 -5.27
C ARG A 69 -6.07 -0.83 -5.47
N ARG A 70 -6.27 -1.25 -6.73
CA ARG A 70 -6.70 -2.61 -7.06
C ARG A 70 -5.71 -3.68 -6.60
N ALA A 71 -4.40 -3.44 -6.74
CA ALA A 71 -3.37 -4.37 -6.27
C ALA A 71 -3.43 -4.54 -4.74
N VAL A 72 -3.60 -3.43 -4.01
CA VAL A 72 -3.75 -3.44 -2.55
C VAL A 72 -5.02 -4.16 -2.13
N GLU A 73 -6.18 -3.81 -2.69
CA GLU A 73 -7.47 -4.44 -2.37
C GLU A 73 -7.45 -5.94 -2.69
N SER A 74 -6.81 -6.34 -3.80
CA SER A 74 -6.65 -7.74 -4.16
C SER A 74 -5.74 -8.52 -3.20
N ALA A 75 -4.69 -7.88 -2.67
CA ALA A 75 -3.82 -8.50 -1.68
C ALA A 75 -4.56 -8.69 -0.34
N ASP A 76 -5.31 -7.68 0.09
CA ASP A 76 -6.07 -7.70 1.35
C ASP A 76 -7.27 -8.65 1.28
N LEU A 77 -7.86 -8.85 0.09
CA LEU A 77 -8.96 -9.80 -0.10
C LEU A 77 -8.59 -11.22 0.32
N ASN A 78 -7.34 -11.66 0.12
CA ASN A 78 -6.90 -12.99 0.55
C ASN A 78 -6.99 -13.14 2.09
N LEU A 79 -6.54 -12.12 2.82
CA LEU A 79 -6.63 -12.09 4.29
C LEU A 79 -8.09 -12.07 4.76
N ASN A 80 -8.95 -11.29 4.08
CA ASN A 80 -10.38 -11.25 4.36
C ASN A 80 -11.06 -12.62 4.12
N LEU A 81 -10.69 -13.33 3.06
CA LEU A 81 -11.20 -14.67 2.78
C LEU A 81 -10.79 -15.67 3.87
N MET A 82 -9.55 -15.61 4.36
CA MET A 82 -9.11 -16.44 5.50
C MET A 82 -9.90 -16.10 6.77
N LYS A 83 -10.09 -14.81 7.06
CA LYS A 83 -10.89 -14.34 8.19
C LYS A 83 -12.32 -14.87 8.13
N TRP A 84 -13.01 -14.68 7.01
CA TRP A 84 -14.41 -15.10 6.87
C TRP A 84 -14.62 -16.60 6.90
N ARG A 85 -13.66 -17.39 6.41
CA ARG A 85 -13.80 -18.85 6.29
C ARG A 85 -13.30 -19.62 7.49
N PHE A 86 -12.22 -19.18 8.11
CA PHE A 86 -11.47 -20.01 9.07
C PHE A 86 -11.16 -19.29 10.39
N LEU A 87 -10.89 -17.99 10.36
CA LEU A 87 -10.40 -17.23 11.52
C LEU A 87 -11.24 -15.96 11.73
N PRO A 88 -12.51 -16.07 12.17
CA PRO A 88 -13.41 -14.91 12.28
C PRO A 88 -12.87 -13.81 13.20
N ASP A 89 -12.12 -14.20 14.24
CA ASP A 89 -11.52 -13.30 15.22
C ASP A 89 -10.17 -12.68 14.77
N LEU A 90 -9.72 -12.97 13.54
CA LEU A 90 -8.48 -12.39 13.00
C LEU A 90 -8.62 -10.86 12.85
N ASP A 91 -7.77 -10.13 13.55
CA ASP A 91 -7.71 -8.68 13.48
C ASP A 91 -6.69 -8.21 12.43
N THR A 92 -7.17 -8.09 11.18
CA THR A 92 -6.38 -7.65 10.04
C THR A 92 -6.00 -6.17 10.11
N GLU A 93 -6.81 -5.34 10.76
CA GLU A 93 -6.52 -3.91 10.91
C GLU A 93 -5.36 -3.70 11.88
N ARG A 94 -5.36 -4.43 13.00
CA ARG A 94 -4.24 -4.42 13.94
C ARG A 94 -2.94 -4.86 13.26
N LEU A 95 -2.95 -5.96 12.51
CA LEU A 95 -1.79 -6.41 11.74
C LEU A 95 -1.29 -5.34 10.76
N SER A 96 -2.20 -4.68 10.03
CA SER A 96 -1.82 -3.62 9.09
C SER A 96 -1.24 -2.39 9.77
N SER A 97 -1.73 -2.03 10.95
CA SER A 97 -1.27 -0.85 11.68
C SER A 97 0.04 -1.06 12.46
N MET A 98 0.37 -2.31 12.77
CA MET A 98 1.52 -2.70 13.59
C MET A 98 2.85 -2.27 12.96
N HIS A 99 3.69 -1.58 13.75
CA HIS A 99 5.04 -1.22 13.36
C HIS A 99 6.04 -2.33 13.73
N CYS A 100 6.55 -3.01 12.70
CA CYS A 100 7.56 -4.05 12.84
C CYS A 100 8.96 -3.48 12.58
N VAL A 101 9.85 -3.60 13.56
CA VAL A 101 11.28 -3.27 13.39
C VAL A 101 12.07 -4.56 13.18
N LEU A 102 12.76 -4.65 12.05
CA LEU A 102 13.59 -5.78 11.64
C LEU A 102 15.07 -5.40 11.83
N LEU A 103 15.71 -5.93 12.87
CA LEU A 103 17.13 -5.74 13.11
C LEU A 103 17.91 -6.78 12.31
N GLY A 104 18.38 -6.38 11.14
CA GLY A 104 18.99 -7.23 10.13
C GLY A 104 18.12 -7.34 8.88
N SER A 105 18.72 -7.08 7.72
CA SER A 105 18.12 -7.18 6.39
C SER A 105 18.78 -8.26 5.52
N GLY A 106 19.47 -9.20 6.16
CA GLY A 106 20.04 -10.39 5.51
C GLY A 106 18.99 -11.44 5.11
N THR A 107 19.39 -12.71 5.10
CA THR A 107 18.51 -13.82 4.66
C THR A 107 17.22 -13.90 5.49
N LEU A 108 17.34 -13.80 6.82
CA LEU A 108 16.19 -13.77 7.71
C LEU A 108 15.34 -12.52 7.51
N GLY A 109 15.96 -11.34 7.49
CA GLY A 109 15.27 -10.06 7.30
C GLY A 109 14.41 -10.01 6.04
N CYS A 110 14.97 -10.46 4.91
CA CYS A 110 14.24 -10.53 3.64
C CYS A 110 13.03 -11.46 3.72
N ASN A 111 13.18 -12.65 4.31
CA ASN A 111 12.11 -13.64 4.41
C ASN A 111 11.01 -13.21 5.38
N VAL A 112 11.39 -12.78 6.58
CA VAL A 112 10.45 -12.29 7.60
C VAL A 112 9.66 -11.10 7.05
N ALA A 113 10.32 -10.14 6.38
CA ALA A 113 9.62 -9.01 5.79
C ALA A 113 8.56 -9.43 4.76
N ARG A 114 8.88 -10.37 3.86
CA ARG A 114 7.92 -10.88 2.87
C ARG A 114 6.76 -11.63 3.54
N CYS A 115 7.04 -12.39 4.60
CA CYS A 115 6.00 -13.04 5.40
C CYS A 115 5.08 -12.00 6.07
N LEU A 116 5.64 -10.96 6.69
CA LEU A 116 4.87 -9.87 7.30
C LEU A 116 3.96 -9.17 6.28
N LEU A 117 4.47 -8.88 5.08
CA LEU A 117 3.66 -8.31 3.99
C LEU A 117 2.49 -9.21 3.60
N SER A 118 2.73 -10.53 3.51
CA SER A 118 1.69 -11.50 3.16
C SER A 118 0.60 -11.61 4.23
N TRP A 119 0.93 -11.31 5.49
CA TRP A 119 0.00 -11.22 6.62
C TRP A 119 -0.65 -9.85 6.78
N GLY A 120 -0.42 -8.93 5.83
CA GLY A 120 -1.07 -7.63 5.81
C GLY A 120 -0.34 -6.55 6.59
N CYS A 121 0.84 -6.81 7.17
CA CYS A 121 1.63 -5.76 7.81
C CYS A 121 2.05 -4.72 6.77
N ARG A 122 1.94 -3.43 7.13
CA ARG A 122 2.26 -2.33 6.21
C ARG A 122 3.33 -1.38 6.73
N ASN A 123 3.72 -1.45 8.01
CA ASN A 123 4.72 -0.56 8.59
C ASN A 123 5.96 -1.36 9.01
N ILE A 124 7.03 -1.28 8.22
CA ILE A 124 8.24 -2.09 8.40
C ILE A 124 9.48 -1.22 8.33
N THR A 125 10.27 -1.19 9.41
CA THR A 125 11.57 -0.52 9.43
C THR A 125 12.69 -1.54 9.51
N PHE A 126 13.63 -1.49 8.57
CA PHE A 126 14.87 -2.27 8.61
C PHE A 126 15.99 -1.47 9.28
N LEU A 127 16.80 -2.14 10.10
CA LEU A 127 18.10 -1.65 10.57
C LEU A 127 19.20 -2.59 10.10
N ASP A 128 20.19 -2.08 9.38
CA ASP A 128 21.35 -2.84 8.91
C ASP A 128 22.48 -1.87 8.54
N TYR A 129 23.71 -2.21 8.88
CA TYR A 129 24.91 -1.42 8.55
C TYR A 129 25.68 -1.98 7.33
N GLY A 130 25.27 -3.13 6.82
CA GLY A 130 25.91 -3.78 5.69
C GLY A 130 25.55 -3.14 4.35
N LYS A 131 26.39 -3.45 3.35
CA LYS A 131 26.14 -3.20 1.93
C LYS A 131 25.84 -4.52 1.21
N VAL A 132 25.05 -4.46 0.13
CA VAL A 132 24.73 -5.65 -0.67
C VAL A 132 25.98 -6.14 -1.38
N SER A 133 26.33 -7.42 -1.25
CA SER A 133 27.46 -8.03 -1.96
C SER A 133 27.00 -9.05 -3.00
N PHE A 134 27.86 -9.39 -3.96
CA PHE A 134 27.52 -10.29 -5.08
C PHE A 134 26.98 -11.67 -4.67
N SER A 135 27.34 -12.18 -3.49
CA SER A 135 26.82 -13.45 -2.99
C SER A 135 25.41 -13.33 -2.38
N ASN A 136 24.96 -12.11 -2.06
CA ASN A 136 23.72 -11.87 -1.33
C ASN A 136 22.45 -12.16 -2.12
N PRO A 137 22.26 -11.71 -3.39
CA PRO A 137 20.99 -11.88 -4.11
C PRO A 137 20.48 -13.34 -4.17
N THR A 138 21.39 -14.32 -4.22
CA THR A 138 21.03 -15.75 -4.22
C THR A 138 20.37 -16.23 -2.92
N ARG A 139 20.57 -15.53 -1.80
CA ARG A 139 20.09 -15.93 -0.45
C ARG A 139 19.25 -14.85 0.25
N GLN A 140 19.23 -13.63 -0.28
CA GLN A 140 18.62 -12.44 0.34
C GLN A 140 17.67 -11.83 -0.68
N TRP A 141 16.44 -12.35 -0.73
CA TRP A 141 15.51 -12.21 -1.85
C TRP A 141 14.85 -10.84 -2.02
N LEU A 142 15.29 -9.83 -1.27
CA LEU A 142 14.95 -8.44 -1.58
C LEU A 142 16.00 -7.77 -2.47
N PHE A 143 17.19 -8.35 -2.62
CA PHE A 143 18.27 -7.74 -3.40
C PHE A 143 18.38 -8.37 -4.78
N GLU A 144 18.67 -7.52 -5.77
CA GLU A 144 18.94 -7.93 -7.14
C GLU A 144 20.43 -7.74 -7.47
N PHE A 145 20.88 -8.30 -8.60
CA PHE A 145 22.26 -8.15 -9.06
C PHE A 145 22.68 -6.66 -9.18
N GLU A 146 21.77 -5.81 -9.65
CA GLU A 146 21.98 -4.37 -9.76
C GLU A 146 22.23 -3.66 -8.42
N ASP A 147 21.85 -4.26 -7.29
CA ASP A 147 22.07 -3.67 -5.96
C ASP A 147 23.50 -3.92 -5.45
N CYS A 148 24.24 -4.85 -6.07
CA CYS A 148 25.62 -5.17 -5.70
C CYS A 148 26.60 -4.06 -6.10
N THR A 149 26.13 -3.04 -6.82
CA THR A 149 26.93 -1.91 -7.27
C THR A 149 26.13 -0.62 -7.09
N ASP A 150 26.72 0.35 -6.41
CA ASP A 150 26.16 1.67 -6.24
C ASP A 150 26.46 2.53 -7.48
N PRO A 151 25.47 3.16 -8.12
CA PRO A 151 25.70 4.08 -9.24
C PRO A 151 26.65 5.24 -8.89
N GLU A 152 26.64 5.70 -7.64
CA GLU A 152 27.50 6.79 -7.17
C GLU A 152 28.89 6.29 -6.76
N ASN A 153 28.99 5.03 -6.32
CA ASN A 153 30.26 4.38 -6.00
C ASN A 153 30.33 2.94 -6.54
N PRO A 154 30.86 2.75 -7.77
CA PRO A 154 30.89 1.43 -8.43
C PRO A 154 31.73 0.36 -7.72
N THR A 155 32.51 0.72 -6.71
CA THR A 155 33.34 -0.22 -5.94
C THR A 155 32.60 -0.85 -4.75
N GLU A 156 31.40 -0.35 -4.45
CA GLU A 156 30.62 -0.77 -3.29
C GLU A 156 29.19 -1.13 -3.71
N GLY A 157 28.54 -1.99 -2.95
CA GLY A 157 27.11 -2.23 -3.11
C GLY A 157 26.26 -1.20 -2.38
N ARG A 158 24.97 -1.18 -2.71
CA ARG A 158 24.02 -0.28 -2.06
C ARG A 158 23.82 -0.64 -0.58
N PRO A 159 23.48 0.33 0.30
CA PRO A 159 23.15 0.06 1.70
C PRO A 159 21.98 -0.92 1.82
N LYS A 160 22.13 -2.00 2.60
CA LYS A 160 21.14 -3.08 2.66
C LYS A 160 19.79 -2.61 3.20
N ALA A 161 19.77 -1.88 4.32
CA ALA A 161 18.53 -1.45 4.95
C ALA A 161 17.68 -0.58 4.02
N ALA A 162 18.29 0.42 3.37
CA ALA A 162 17.62 1.31 2.44
C ALA A 162 17.14 0.57 1.18
N THR A 163 17.98 -0.33 0.65
CA THR A 163 17.63 -1.16 -0.51
C THR A 163 16.46 -2.08 -0.20
N ALA A 164 16.48 -2.77 0.94
CA ALA A 164 15.41 -3.66 1.36
C ALA A 164 14.07 -2.92 1.49
N ALA A 165 14.08 -1.73 2.10
CA ALA A 165 12.89 -0.90 2.24
C ALA A 165 12.33 -0.46 0.88
N SER A 166 13.20 0.00 -0.03
CA SER A 166 12.81 0.36 -1.40
C SER A 166 12.19 -0.82 -2.16
N ARG A 167 12.76 -2.01 -1.99
CA ARG A 167 12.29 -3.25 -2.66
C ARG A 167 10.94 -3.70 -2.11
N LEU A 168 10.65 -3.53 -0.81
CA LEU A 168 9.30 -3.76 -0.29
C LEU A 168 8.26 -2.84 -0.94
N SER A 169 8.57 -1.56 -1.10
CA SER A 169 7.68 -0.57 -1.73
C SER A 169 7.38 -0.89 -3.20
N ARG A 170 8.27 -1.61 -3.88
CA ARG A 170 8.03 -2.13 -5.23
C ARG A 170 7.11 -3.35 -5.26
N ILE A 171 7.05 -4.13 -4.16
CA ILE A 171 6.22 -5.34 -4.06
C ILE A 171 4.78 -4.96 -3.67
N VAL A 172 4.61 -4.11 -2.66
CA VAL A 172 3.30 -3.67 -2.15
C VAL A 172 3.28 -2.15 -2.09
N PRO A 173 2.57 -1.44 -2.99
CA PRO A 173 2.69 0.00 -3.13
C PRO A 173 2.32 0.84 -1.89
N ASN A 174 1.43 0.33 -1.02
CA ASN A 174 1.00 1.03 0.19
C ASN A 174 1.80 0.65 1.45
N VAL A 175 2.90 -0.09 1.33
CA VAL A 175 3.80 -0.33 2.46
C VAL A 175 4.53 0.97 2.83
N LYS A 176 4.53 1.29 4.12
CA LYS A 176 5.39 2.28 4.74
C LYS A 176 6.66 1.55 5.17
N SER A 177 7.68 1.57 4.32
CA SER A 177 8.97 0.96 4.63
C SER A 177 10.08 1.99 4.76
N LYS A 178 10.93 1.84 5.79
CA LYS A 178 12.09 2.68 6.05
C LYS A 178 13.33 1.81 6.25
N GLY A 179 14.48 2.26 5.76
CA GLY A 179 15.78 1.66 6.05
C GLY A 179 16.64 2.60 6.88
N VAL A 180 17.26 2.07 7.94
CA VAL A 180 18.15 2.81 8.83
C VAL A 180 19.54 2.16 8.81
N HIS A 181 20.56 2.96 8.52
CA HIS A 181 21.93 2.50 8.36
C HIS A 181 22.75 2.78 9.62
N VAL A 182 22.59 1.94 10.63
CA VAL A 182 23.20 2.09 11.96
C VAL A 182 23.81 0.76 12.39
N PRO A 183 25.08 0.73 12.86
CA PRO A 183 25.66 -0.49 13.42
C PRO A 183 25.10 -0.76 14.83
N ILE A 184 25.00 -2.04 15.18
CA ILE A 184 24.65 -2.43 16.56
C ILE A 184 25.97 -2.71 17.31
N PRO A 185 26.28 -1.96 18.38
CA PRO A 185 27.47 -2.20 19.18
C PRO A 185 27.47 -3.61 19.79
N MET A 186 28.55 -4.35 19.53
CA MET A 186 28.70 -5.73 20.00
C MET A 186 29.55 -5.77 21.28
N PRO A 187 29.14 -6.55 22.31
CA PRO A 187 29.99 -6.79 23.47
C PRO A 187 31.32 -7.41 23.05
N GLY A 188 32.38 -7.14 23.81
CA GLY A 188 33.74 -7.61 23.53
C GLY A 188 34.54 -6.77 22.52
N HIS A 189 33.93 -5.75 21.92
CA HIS A 189 34.62 -4.81 21.02
C HIS A 189 34.86 -3.47 21.75
N PRO A 190 36.11 -3.10 22.05
CA PRO A 190 36.39 -1.86 22.79
C PRO A 190 36.07 -0.63 21.93
N VAL A 191 35.44 0.37 22.55
CA VAL A 191 35.17 1.67 21.95
C VAL A 191 36.23 2.65 22.46
N GLY A 192 37.06 3.17 21.56
CA GLY A 192 38.03 4.22 21.91
C GLY A 192 37.35 5.56 22.18
N GLU A 193 37.98 6.42 22.98
CA GLU A 193 37.44 7.73 23.39
C GLU A 193 36.93 8.58 22.20
N ALA A 194 37.69 8.60 21.10
CA ALA A 194 37.33 9.34 19.89
C ALA A 194 36.02 8.86 19.21
N SER A 195 35.60 7.61 19.46
CA SER A 195 34.37 7.03 18.90
C SER A 195 33.20 7.00 19.89
N GLU A 196 33.40 7.37 21.16
CA GLU A 196 32.37 7.24 22.20
C GLU A 196 31.11 8.04 21.86
N ALA A 197 31.26 9.30 21.46
CA ALA A 197 30.13 10.15 21.11
C ALA A 197 29.32 9.60 19.93
N ARG A 198 29.99 9.03 18.92
CA ARG A 198 29.34 8.39 17.77
C ARG A 198 28.54 7.16 18.21
N VAL A 199 29.19 6.26 18.95
CA VAL A 199 28.55 5.03 19.43
C VAL A 199 27.35 5.34 20.33
N ARG A 200 27.45 6.37 21.18
CA ARG A 200 26.33 6.84 22.00
C ARG A 200 25.15 7.31 21.14
N GLY A 201 25.42 8.00 20.03
CA GLY A 201 24.40 8.37 19.04
C GLY A 201 23.75 7.16 18.36
N GLU A 202 24.56 6.19 17.92
CA GLU A 202 24.09 4.95 17.30
C GLU A 202 23.20 4.12 18.26
N VAL A 203 23.59 4.05 19.54
CA VAL A 203 22.78 3.43 20.60
C VAL A 203 21.45 4.17 20.78
N GLY A 204 21.48 5.51 20.80
CA GLY A 204 20.26 6.32 20.91
C GLY A 204 19.30 6.12 19.73
N GLU A 205 19.81 5.97 18.51
CA GLU A 205 18.99 5.71 17.33
C GLU A 205 18.37 4.30 17.36
N LEU A 206 19.14 3.28 17.77
CA LEU A 206 18.62 1.94 18.01
C LEU A 206 17.52 1.96 19.09
N GLU A 207 17.74 2.69 20.18
CA GLU A 207 16.77 2.82 21.27
C GLU A 207 15.45 3.45 20.78
N ALA A 208 15.55 4.55 20.03
CA ALA A 208 14.39 5.24 19.46
C ALA A 208 13.59 4.35 18.50
N LEU A 209 14.27 3.50 17.72
CA LEU A 209 13.61 2.52 16.86
C LEU A 209 12.83 1.48 17.68
N ILE A 210 13.44 0.92 18.71
CA ILE A 210 12.79 -0.04 19.61
C ILE A 210 11.59 0.60 20.32
N ASP A 211 11.71 1.85 20.77
CA ASP A 211 10.61 2.58 21.40
C ASP A 211 9.42 2.77 20.46
N SER A 212 9.69 3.04 19.17
CA SER A 212 8.66 3.20 18.15
C SER A 212 8.02 1.90 17.68
N ALA A 213 8.60 0.74 18.01
CA ALA A 213 8.16 -0.55 17.51
C ALA A 213 7.01 -1.13 18.34
N ASP A 214 6.06 -1.80 17.67
CA ASP A 214 5.09 -2.68 18.32
C ASP A 214 5.65 -4.10 18.48
N ALA A 215 6.49 -4.53 17.53
CA ALA A 215 7.22 -5.79 17.57
C ALA A 215 8.63 -5.61 17.00
N VAL A 216 9.61 -6.20 17.68
CA VAL A 216 11.03 -6.18 17.26
C VAL A 216 11.45 -7.59 16.88
N PHE A 217 12.08 -7.73 15.71
CA PHE A 217 12.65 -8.99 15.25
C PHE A 217 14.17 -8.91 15.27
N LEU A 218 14.82 -9.81 16.00
CA LEU A 218 16.27 -9.94 16.06
C LEU A 218 16.74 -10.94 15.00
N LEU A 219 17.21 -10.42 13.88
CA LEU A 219 17.53 -11.17 12.66
C LEU A 219 19.01 -10.97 12.24
N THR A 220 19.85 -10.61 13.20
CA THR A 220 21.29 -10.40 13.01
C THR A 220 22.02 -11.75 12.95
N ASP A 221 23.24 -11.72 12.43
CA ASP A 221 24.08 -12.89 12.10
C ASP A 221 24.87 -13.45 13.30
N SER A 222 25.08 -12.66 14.35
CA SER A 222 25.88 -13.05 15.52
C SER A 222 25.09 -13.03 16.82
N ARG A 223 25.57 -13.75 17.84
CA ARG A 223 24.99 -13.71 19.19
C ARG A 223 25.26 -12.36 19.85
N GLU A 224 26.44 -11.82 19.62
CA GLU A 224 26.96 -10.60 20.23
C GLU A 224 26.09 -9.40 19.83
N SER A 225 25.75 -9.28 18.55
CA SER A 225 24.87 -8.21 18.03
C SER A 225 23.44 -8.26 18.60
N ARG A 226 23.00 -9.39 19.17
CA ARG A 226 21.66 -9.52 19.76
C ARG A 226 21.59 -9.04 21.19
N TRP A 227 22.72 -8.96 21.89
CA TRP A 227 22.76 -8.67 23.32
C TRP A 227 22.10 -7.33 23.66
N LEU A 228 22.54 -6.25 23.03
CA LEU A 228 22.05 -4.90 23.33
C LEU A 228 20.56 -4.73 22.96
N PRO A 229 20.09 -5.09 21.75
CA PRO A 229 18.67 -5.04 21.43
C PRO A 229 17.79 -5.90 22.35
N THR A 230 18.25 -7.08 22.76
CA THR A 230 17.51 -7.96 23.68
C THR A 230 17.32 -7.27 25.03
N LEU A 231 18.39 -6.68 25.58
CA LEU A 231 18.34 -5.94 26.83
C LEU A 231 17.38 -4.75 26.76
N MET A 232 17.45 -3.97 25.67
CA MET A 232 16.56 -2.83 25.44
C MET A 232 15.09 -3.26 25.33
N CYS A 233 14.80 -4.31 24.57
CA CYS A 233 13.43 -4.83 24.45
C CYS A 233 12.89 -5.33 25.79
N ALA A 234 13.70 -6.07 26.56
CA ALA A 234 13.32 -6.55 27.89
C ALA A 234 13.05 -5.39 28.86
N ALA A 235 13.93 -4.38 28.88
CA ALA A 235 13.77 -3.20 29.75
C ALA A 235 12.52 -2.37 29.39
N LYS A 236 12.15 -2.31 28.12
CA LYS A 236 11.01 -1.53 27.60
C LYS A 236 9.72 -2.34 27.46
N GLY A 237 9.73 -3.63 27.80
CA GLY A 237 8.56 -4.51 27.66
C GLY A 237 8.11 -4.71 26.21
N LYS A 238 9.03 -4.65 25.24
CA LYS A 238 8.72 -4.79 23.81
C LYS A 238 8.70 -6.27 23.39
N PRO A 239 7.67 -6.73 22.68
CA PRO A 239 7.67 -8.06 22.06
C PRO A 239 8.91 -8.24 21.18
N CYS A 240 9.71 -9.25 21.50
CA CYS A 240 10.98 -9.52 20.86
C CYS A 240 10.99 -10.94 20.30
N ILE A 241 11.04 -11.06 18.97
CA ILE A 241 11.12 -12.34 18.28
C ILE A 241 12.56 -12.54 17.82
N ASN A 242 13.24 -13.53 18.39
CA ASN A 242 14.62 -13.84 18.06
C ASN A 242 14.69 -15.07 17.17
N VAL A 243 15.43 -15.00 16.06
CA VAL A 243 15.63 -16.12 15.14
C VAL A 243 17.12 -16.31 14.88
N ALA A 244 17.65 -17.51 15.14
CA ALA A 244 19.02 -17.89 14.82
C ALA A 244 19.04 -18.90 13.68
N LEU A 245 20.17 -19.05 13.02
CA LEU A 245 20.39 -20.12 12.05
C LEU A 245 21.68 -20.84 12.43
N GLY A 246 21.57 -22.15 12.60
CA GLY A 246 22.70 -23.08 12.54
C GLY A 246 22.93 -23.55 11.10
N PHE A 247 23.77 -24.58 10.94
CA PHE A 247 24.01 -25.18 9.63
C PHE A 247 22.76 -25.89 9.08
N ASP A 248 22.11 -26.70 9.92
CA ASP A 248 20.94 -27.53 9.61
C ASP A 248 19.80 -27.35 10.63
N THR A 249 19.88 -26.31 11.46
CA THR A 249 18.95 -26.01 12.58
C THR A 249 18.62 -24.52 12.62
N PHE A 250 17.56 -24.15 13.34
CA PHE A 250 17.13 -22.77 13.57
C PHE A 250 16.55 -22.59 14.99
#